data_AF-A0A7Y2U959-F1
#
_entry.id   AF-A0A7Y2U959-F1
#
_cell.length_a   1.000
_cell.length_b   1.000
_cell.length_c   1.000
_cell.angle_alpha   90.00
_cell.angle_beta   90.00
_cell.angle_gamma   90.00
#
_symmetry.space_group_name_H-M   'P 1'
#
loop_
_entity.id
_entity.type
_entity.pdbx_description
1 polymer ?
#
loop_
_entity_poly.entity_id
_entity_poly.type
_entity_poly.pdbx_seq_one_letter_code
_entity_poly.pdbx_strand_id
1 'polypeptide(L)'
;MPSRQSPEDILDHHYLDARCQLLELAAFFDRYQRAGGGDPADASDFKVGRCLKALRILTEAQPMPNRAEQLAVLFSDTTPD
;
A
#
# COMPACT_ATOMS: atom_id res chain seq x y z
N MET A 1 -27.61 6.13 -5.36
CA MET A 1 -28.08 4.94 -4.62
C MET A 1 -27.13 4.73 -3.45
N PRO A 2 -27.60 4.56 -2.21
CA PRO A 2 -26.70 4.21 -1.12
C PRO A 2 -26.02 2.87 -1.44
N SER A 3 -24.74 2.75 -1.10
CA SER A 3 -23.99 1.51 -1.19
C SER A 3 -24.73 0.41 -0.40
N ARG A 4 -24.96 -0.75 -1.03
CA ARG A 4 -25.74 -1.86 -0.44
C ARG A 4 -25.06 -2.54 0.75
N GLN A 5 -23.78 -2.26 1.01
CA GLN A 5 -22.99 -2.88 2.05
C GLN A 5 -22.74 -1.89 3.19
N SER A 6 -22.93 -2.36 4.41
CA SER A 6 -22.51 -1.65 5.62
C SER A 6 -20.99 -1.74 5.80
N PRO A 7 -20.39 -0.90 6.65
CA PRO A 7 -18.98 -1.03 7.01
C PRO A 7 -18.61 -2.42 7.56
N GLU A 8 -19.52 -3.05 8.31
CA GLU A 8 -19.35 -4.39 8.86
C GLU A 8 -19.30 -5.45 7.74
N ASP A 9 -20.21 -5.37 6.77
CA ASP A 9 -20.21 -6.28 5.61
C ASP A 9 -18.90 -6.19 4.81
N ILE A 10 -18.32 -4.99 4.69
CA ILE A 10 -17.04 -4.79 4.00
C ILE A 10 -15.89 -5.44 4.78
N LEU A 11 -15.86 -5.28 6.10
CA LEU A 11 -14.83 -5.89 6.94
C LEU A 11 -14.93 -7.42 6.90
N ASP A 12 -16.12 -7.98 7.10
CA ASP A 12 -16.34 -9.43 7.09
C ASP A 12 -15.95 -10.06 5.75
N HIS A 13 -16.19 -9.36 4.63
CA HIS A 13 -15.87 -9.88 3.32
C HIS A 13 -14.39 -9.75 2.93
N HIS A 14 -13.71 -8.67 3.35
CA HIS A 14 -12.39 -8.31 2.80
C HIS A 14 -11.24 -8.30 3.80
N TYR A 15 -11.50 -8.41 5.11
CA TYR A 15 -10.45 -8.26 6.12
C TYR A 15 -9.35 -9.32 6.00
N LEU A 16 -9.70 -10.58 5.69
CA LEU A 16 -8.71 -11.64 5.52
C LEU A 16 -7.81 -11.41 4.30
N ASP A 17 -8.38 -10.95 3.18
CA ASP A 17 -7.62 -10.61 1.98
C ASP A 17 -6.67 -9.44 2.24
N ALA A 18 -7.18 -8.38 2.89
CA ALA A 18 -6.37 -7.23 3.28
C ALA A 18 -5.20 -7.64 4.20
N ARG A 19 -5.47 -8.53 5.17
CA ARG A 19 -4.43 -9.08 6.05
C ARG A 19 -3.37 -9.85 5.27
N CYS A 20 -3.76 -10.72 4.34
CA CYS A 20 -2.83 -11.46 3.50
C CYS A 20 -1.94 -10.52 2.68
N GLN A 21 -2.53 -9.50 2.05
CA GLN A 21 -1.81 -8.50 1.27
C GLN A 21 -0.79 -7.72 2.12
N LEU A 22 -1.16 -7.33 3.35
CA LEU A 22 -0.26 -6.64 4.27
C LEU A 22 0.91 -7.53 4.70
N LEU A 23 0.67 -8.82 4.96
CA LEU A 23 1.72 -9.76 5.32
C LEU A 23 2.70 -10.01 4.17
N GLU A 24 2.20 -10.13 2.94
CA GLU A 24 3.06 -10.25 1.76
C GLU A 24 3.93 -9.01 1.53
N LEU A 25 3.36 -7.82 1.73
CA LEU A 25 4.12 -6.57 1.63
C LEU A 25 5.20 -6.46 2.72
N ALA A 26 4.90 -6.87 3.95
CA ALA A 26 5.91 -6.94 5.02
C ALA A 26 7.03 -7.92 4.68
N ALA A 27 6.68 -9.13 4.22
CA ALA A 27 7.67 -10.13 3.80
C ALA A 27 8.52 -9.66 2.62
N PHE A 28 7.96 -8.86 1.71
CA PHE A 28 8.73 -8.20 0.64
C PHE A 28 9.82 -7.28 1.22
N PHE A 29 9.49 -6.42 2.18
CA PHE A 29 10.48 -5.53 2.82
C PHE A 29 11.56 -6.32 3.57
N ASP A 30 11.17 -7.36 4.32
CA ASP A 30 12.13 -8.23 5.01
C ASP A 30 13.13 -8.87 4.04
N ARG A 31 12.65 -9.38 2.89
CA ARG A 31 13.50 -9.97 1.85
C ARG A 31 14.43 -8.94 1.22
N TYR A 32 13.94 -7.73 0.96
CA TYR A 32 14.74 -6.63 0.42
C TYR A 32 15.89 -6.25 1.37
N GLN A 33 15.59 -6.06 2.66
CA GLN A 33 16.61 -5.75 3.66
C GLN A 33 17.64 -6.89 3.80
N ARG A 34 17.19 -8.15 3.81
CA ARG A 34 18.09 -9.32 3.86
C ARG A 34 19.01 -9.43 2.64
N ALA A 35 18.59 -8.93 1.49
CA ALA A 35 19.40 -8.90 0.27
C ALA A 35 20.48 -7.80 0.27
N GLY A 36 20.63 -7.05 1.36
CA GLY A 36 21.56 -5.92 1.45
C GLY A 36 20.97 -4.60 0.98
N GLY A 37 19.66 -4.53 0.76
CA GLY A 37 18.96 -3.26 0.62
C GLY A 37 19.11 -2.42 1.90
N GLY A 38 19.28 -1.10 1.74
CA GLY A 38 19.28 -0.16 2.86
C GLY A 38 17.93 -0.14 3.60
N ASP A 39 17.87 0.61 4.70
CA ASP A 39 16.61 0.83 5.40
C ASP A 39 15.55 1.34 4.40
N PRO A 40 14.36 0.73 4.32
CA PRO A 40 13.28 1.23 3.48
C PRO A 40 13.01 2.73 3.69
N ALA A 41 13.17 3.24 4.92
CA ALA A 41 13.00 4.65 5.24
C ALA A 41 14.07 5.56 4.61
N ASP A 42 15.25 5.02 4.33
CA ASP A 42 16.40 5.69 3.71
C ASP A 42 16.62 5.25 2.24
N ALA A 43 15.65 4.52 1.67
CA ALA A 43 15.84 3.80 0.42
C ALA A 43 16.19 4.74 -0.75
N SER A 44 17.42 4.60 -1.26
CA SER A 44 17.82 5.14 -2.56
C SER A 44 17.08 4.47 -3.73
N ASP A 45 16.40 3.34 -3.48
CA ASP A 45 15.59 2.65 -4.49
C ASP A 45 14.18 3.22 -4.54
N PHE A 46 13.88 3.88 -5.66
CA PHE A 46 12.58 4.54 -5.89
C PHE A 46 11.39 3.57 -5.81
N LYS A 47 11.58 2.26 -6.07
CA LYS A 47 10.49 1.26 -6.01
C LYS A 47 10.05 1.02 -4.58
N VAL A 48 11.02 0.90 -3.66
CA VAL A 48 10.75 0.79 -2.23
C VAL A 48 10.12 2.08 -1.72
N GLY A 49 10.65 3.23 -2.14
CA GLY A 49 10.07 4.55 -1.84
C GLY A 49 8.60 4.67 -2.28
N ARG A 50 8.23 4.14 -3.45
CA ARG A 50 6.84 4.13 -3.93
C ARG A 50 5.93 3.24 -3.09
N CYS A 51 6.40 2.05 -2.68
CA CYS A 51 5.63 1.21 -1.75
C CYS A 51 5.34 1.93 -0.43
N LEU A 52 6.31 2.68 0.11
CA LEU A 52 6.12 3.48 1.33
C LEU A 52 5.18 4.67 1.11
N LYS A 53 5.27 5.35 -0.05
CA LYS A 53 4.34 6.43 -0.41
C LYS A 53 2.91 5.91 -0.57
N ALA A 54 2.73 4.71 -1.14
CA ALA A 54 1.42 4.04 -1.21
C ALA A 54 0.84 3.76 0.18
N LEU A 55 1.65 3.26 1.12
CA LEU A 55 1.21 3.04 2.50
C LEU A 55 0.74 4.35 3.17
N ARG A 56 1.46 5.46 2.96
CA ARG A 56 1.04 6.78 3.47
C ARG A 56 -0.34 7.19 2.95
N ILE A 57 -0.58 7.04 1.63
CA ILE A 57 -1.89 7.31 1.01
C ILE A 57 -3.00 6.45 1.65
N LEU A 58 -2.71 5.18 1.94
CA LEU A 58 -3.67 4.26 2.55
C LEU A 58 -3.99 4.61 4.01
N THR A 59 -3.01 5.09 4.78
CA THR A 59 -3.14 5.39 6.21
C THR A 59 -3.55 6.83 6.53
N GLU A 60 -3.70 7.69 5.52
CA GLU A 60 -4.07 9.09 5.71
C GLU A 60 -5.40 9.20 6.48
N ALA A 61 -5.40 9.99 7.57
CA ALA A 61 -6.48 10.05 8.54
C ALA A 61 -7.79 10.68 8.01
N GLN A 62 -7.69 11.47 6.94
CA GLN A 62 -8.86 12.06 6.30
C GLN A 62 -9.45 11.10 5.27
N PRO A 63 -10.79 11.01 5.15
CA PRO A 63 -11.41 10.20 4.11
C PRO A 63 -11.03 10.77 2.73
N MET A 64 -10.01 10.16 2.12
CA MET A 64 -9.62 10.46 0.75
C MET A 64 -10.47 9.64 -0.21
N PRO A 65 -11.15 10.28 -1.19
CA PRO A 65 -11.77 9.55 -2.26
C PRO A 65 -10.71 8.86 -3.13
N ASN A 66 -11.11 7.75 -3.77
CA ASN A 66 -10.35 7.09 -4.85
C ASN A 66 -8.92 6.63 -4.51
N ARG A 67 -8.66 6.10 -3.30
CA ARG A 67 -7.33 5.57 -2.94
C ARG A 67 -6.75 4.60 -3.98
N ALA A 68 -7.59 3.74 -4.57
CA ALA A 68 -7.16 2.81 -5.61
C ALA A 68 -6.63 3.52 -6.87
N GLU A 69 -7.29 4.60 -7.31
CA GLU A 69 -6.85 5.42 -8.45
C GLU A 69 -5.52 6.12 -8.14
N GLN A 70 -5.38 6.68 -6.93
CA GLN A 70 -4.15 7.34 -6.50
C GLN A 70 -2.96 6.37 -6.49
N LEU A 71 -3.17 5.14 -5.99
CA LEU A 71 -2.17 4.08 -6.04
C LEU A 71 -1.85 3.69 -7.50
N ALA A 72 -2.87 3.55 -8.36
CA ALA A 72 -2.67 3.24 -9.77
C ALA A 72 -1.81 4.30 -10.48
N VAL A 73 -2.09 5.59 -10.25
CA VAL A 73 -1.29 6.70 -10.78
C VAL A 73 0.14 6.64 -10.23
N LEU A 74 0.31 6.45 -8.92
CA LEU A 74 1.62 6.34 -8.27
C LEU A 74 2.49 5.21 -8.85
N PHE A 75 1.89 4.09 -9.27
CA PHE A 75 2.61 2.96 -9.86
C PHE A 75 2.66 2.97 -11.39
N SER A 76 1.93 3.87 -12.06
CA SER A 76 1.94 4.00 -13.53
C SER A 76 3.17 4.73 -14.07
N ASP A 77 3.70 5.66 -13.29
CA ASP A 77 5.00 6.27 -13.54
C ASP A 77 6.08 5.19 -13.39
N THR A 78 7.18 5.18 -14.15
CA THR A 78 8.28 4.22 -13.95
C THR A 78 9.63 4.91 -13.80
N THR A 79 9.64 6.24 -13.74
CA THR A 79 10.83 7.07 -13.60
C THR A 79 11.18 7.30 -12.12
N PRO A 80 12.47 7.26 -11.74
CA PRO A 80 12.93 7.76 -10.45
C PRO A 80 12.67 9.28 -10.38
N ASP A 81 12.23 9.77 -9.21
CA ASP A 81 12.13 11.22 -8.91
C ASP A 81 13.52 11.87 -8.84
#